data_AF-A0A378VKN7-F1
#
_entry.id   AF-A0A378VKN7-F1
#
_cell.length_a   1.000
_cell.length_b   1.000
_cell.length_c   1.000
_cell.angle_alpha   90.00
_cell.angle_beta   90.00
_cell.angle_gamma   90.00
#
_symmetry.space_group_name_H-M   'P 1'
#
loop_
_entity.id
_entity.type
_entity.pdbx_description
1 polymer ?
#
loop_
_entity_poly.entity_id
_entity_poly.type
_entity_poly.pdbx_seq_one_letter_code
_entity_poly.pdbx_strand_id
1 'polypeptide(L)' 'MPQTYFTADWHFSHPNIARYCPQFRLQSDNADELNEYLIDCWNRVVTSQDTVYNLGDVKARIHRSRAATA' A
#
# COMPACT_ATOMS: atom_id res chain seq x y z
N MET A 1 21.07 -14.76 1.41
CA MET A 1 21.64 -13.87 2.44
C MET A 1 20.57 -12.86 2.79
N PRO A 2 20.41 -12.48 4.07
CA PRO A 2 19.49 -11.42 4.46
C PRO A 2 19.82 -10.10 3.77
N GLN A 3 18.82 -9.43 3.22
CA GLN A 3 18.97 -8.14 2.53
C GLN A 3 18.38 -7.00 3.35
N THR A 4 18.85 -5.78 3.09
CA THR A 4 18.25 -4.55 3.59
C THR A 4 17.58 -3.80 2.43
N TYR A 5 16.29 -3.51 2.57
CA TYR A 5 15.49 -2.77 1.60
C TYR A 5 14.99 -1.45 2.19
N PHE A 6 14.78 -0.48 1.30
CA PHE A 6 14.13 0.79 1.60
C PHE A 6 12.92 0.96 0.68
N THR A 7 11.80 1.40 1.23
CA THR A 7 10.55 1.57 0.49
C THR A 7 9.71 2.70 1.10
N ALA A 8 8.70 3.19 0.38
CA ALA A 8 7.79 4.23 0.81
C ALA A 8 6.49 4.15 -0.02
N ASP A 9 5.50 4.97 0.34
CA ASP A 9 4.36 5.31 -0.54
C ASP A 9 3.54 4.09 -1.01
N TRP A 10 3.35 3.11 -0.13
CA TRP A 10 2.53 1.93 -0.43
C TRP A 10 1.07 2.32 -0.69
N HIS A 11 0.58 3.34 0.02
CA HIS A 11 -0.76 3.89 -0.16
C HIS A 11 -1.88 2.82 -0.09
N PHE A 12 -1.77 1.86 0.83
CA PHE A 12 -2.86 0.93 1.11
C PHE A 12 -4.17 1.68 1.40
N SER A 13 -5.29 1.12 0.94
CA SER A 13 -6.63 1.70 1.07
C SER A 13 -6.82 3.06 0.36
N HIS A 14 -6.00 3.41 -0.64
CA HIS A 14 -6.13 4.63 -1.44
C HIS A 14 -6.49 4.33 -2.91
N PRO A 15 -7.74 3.98 -3.25
CA PRO A 15 -8.09 3.52 -4.60
C PRO A 15 -7.77 4.53 -5.71
N ASN A 16 -7.82 5.83 -5.41
CA ASN A 16 -7.49 6.87 -6.39
C ASN A 16 -5.99 6.90 -6.78
N ILE A 17 -5.09 6.25 -6.03
CA ILE A 17 -3.65 6.29 -6.32
C ILE A 17 -3.30 5.65 -7.67
N ALA A 18 -4.09 4.66 -8.12
CA ALA A 18 -3.89 4.00 -9.41
C ALA A 18 -3.91 4.98 -10.58
N ARG A 19 -4.71 6.06 -10.48
CA ARG A 19 -4.82 7.10 -11.51
C ARG A 19 -3.57 7.96 -11.64
N TYR A 20 -2.85 8.18 -10.54
CA TYR A 20 -1.66 9.05 -10.51
C TYR A 20 -0.37 8.28 -10.79
N CYS A 21 -0.37 6.97 -10.56
CA CYS A 21 0.83 6.13 -10.73
C CYS A 21 0.52 4.88 -11.56
N PRO A 22 0.09 5.02 -12.83
CA PRO A 22 -0.45 3.90 -13.60
C PRO A 22 0.56 2.81 -13.94
N GLN A 23 1.85 3.14 -13.94
CA GLN A 23 2.93 2.18 -14.20
C GLN A 23 3.20 1.23 -13.01
N PHE A 24 2.91 1.68 -11.78
CA PHE A 24 3.31 0.98 -10.56
C PHE A 24 2.12 0.42 -9.76
N ARG A 25 0.89 0.61 -10.26
CA ARG A 25 -0.34 0.20 -9.58
C ARG A 25 -1.21 -0.60 -10.53
N LEU A 26 -1.86 -1.62 -9.98
CA LEU A 26 -3.01 -2.25 -10.63
C LEU A 26 -4.05 -1.18 -10.96
N GLN A 27 -4.52 -1.16 -12.20
CA GLN A 27 -5.54 -0.22 -12.66
C GLN A 27 -6.92 -0.71 -12.23
N SER A 28 -7.25 -0.44 -10.96
CA SER A 28 -8.55 -0.72 -10.36
C SER A 28 -8.96 0.43 -9.45
N ASP A 29 -10.26 0.68 -9.35
CA ASP A 29 -10.87 1.60 -8.40
C ASP A 29 -11.33 0.90 -7.12
N ASN A 30 -11.16 -0.42 -7.05
CA ASN A 30 -11.40 -1.24 -5.87
C ASN A 30 -10.16 -1.24 -4.97
N ALA A 31 -10.32 -0.75 -3.74
CA ALA A 31 -9.24 -0.69 -2.77
C ALA A 31 -8.70 -2.08 -2.38
N ASP A 32 -9.56 -3.09 -2.33
CA ASP A 32 -9.16 -4.45 -1.92
C ASP A 32 -8.28 -5.10 -2.99
N GLU A 33 -8.63 -4.98 -4.27
CA GLU A 33 -7.81 -5.47 -5.38
C GLU A 33 -6.43 -4.80 -5.41
N LEU A 34 -6.36 -3.50 -5.14
CA LEU A 34 -5.08 -2.80 -5.00
C LEU A 34 -4.27 -3.30 -3.81
N ASN A 35 -4.92 -3.55 -2.67
CA ASN A 35 -4.22 -4.04 -1.48
C ASN A 35 -3.62 -5.43 -1.75
N GLU A 36 -4.39 -6.35 -2.33
CA GLU A 36 -3.91 -7.70 -2.69
C GLU A 36 -2.77 -7.65 -3.70
N TYR A 37 -2.86 -6.78 -4.71
CA TYR A 37 -1.76 -6.57 -5.66
C TYR A 37 -0.45 -6.13 -4.98
N LEU A 38 -0.55 -5.19 -4.03
CA LEU A 38 0.61 -4.72 -3.28
C LEU A 38 1.19 -5.81 -2.36
N ILE A 39 0.33 -6.60 -1.72
CA ILE A 39 0.75 -7.76 -0.91
C ILE A 39 1.49 -8.78 -1.78
N ASP A 40 0.98 -9.07 -2.98
CA ASP A 40 1.63 -9.95 -3.94
C ASP A 40 3.01 -9.42 -4.39
N CYS A 41 3.12 -8.13 -4.68
CA CYS A 41 4.41 -7.50 -4.98
C CYS A 41 5.41 -7.63 -3.83
N TRP A 42 4.97 -7.41 -2.59
CA TRP A 42 5.80 -7.56 -1.39
C TRP A 42 6.31 -9.00 -1.25
N ASN A 43 5.40 -9.98 -1.31
CA ASN A 43 5.70 -11.40 -1.11
C ASN A 43 6.63 -11.99 -2.17
N ARG A 44 6.72 -11.37 -3.36
CA ARG A 44 7.66 -11.77 -4.42
C ARG A 44 9.11 -11.37 -4.15
N VAL A 45 9.34 -10.38 -3.28
CA VAL A 45 10.66 -9.78 -3.07
C VAL A 45 11.16 -9.99 -1.64
N VAL A 46 10.30 -9.81 -0.64
CA VAL A 46 10.67 -9.78 0.77
C VAL A 46 10.47 -11.15 1.40
N THR A 47 11.50 -11.62 2.10
CA THR A 47 11.47 -12.83 2.91
C THR A 47 11.46 -12.50 4.41
N SER A 48 11.19 -13.49 5.25
CA SER A 48 11.18 -13.32 6.70
C SER A 48 12.55 -13.01 7.33
N GLN A 49 13.64 -13.16 6.57
CA GLN A 49 15.00 -12.86 7.04
C GLN A 49 15.44 -11.43 6.71
N ASP A 50 14.71 -10.73 5.83
CA ASP A 50 15.10 -9.41 5.35
C ASP A 50 14.72 -8.31 6.35
N THR A 51 15.45 -7.19 6.29
CA THR A 51 15.10 -5.96 7.01
C THR A 51 14.58 -4.93 6.02
N VAL A 52 13.36 -4.44 6.22
CA VAL A 52 12.74 -3.43 5.35
C VAL A 52 12.47 -2.16 6.15
N TYR A 53 13.05 -1.05 5.71
CA TYR A 53 12.75 0.28 6.23
C TYR A 53 11.68 0.93 5.36
N ASN A 54 10.51 1.20 5.95
CA ASN A 54 9.45 1.97 5.30
C ASN A 54 9.56 3.44 5.71
N LEU A 55 9.68 4.34 4.74
CA LEU A 55 9.96 5.76 4.96
C LEU A 55 8.70 6.64 5.06
N GLY A 56 7.50 6.07 4.94
CA GLY A 56 6.25 6.83 5.09
C GLY A 56 5.13 6.38 4.15
N ASP A 57 3.95 6.97 4.35
CA ASP A 57 2.77 6.82 3.48
C ASP A 57 2.35 5.36 3.20
N VAL A 58 2.41 4.54 4.26
CA VAL A 58 2.00 3.13 4.21
C VAL A 58 0.53 2.98 3.83
N LYS A 59 -0.36 3.80 4.41
CA LYS A 59 -1.81 3.70 4.19
C LYS A 59 -2.49 5.07 4.18
N ALA A 60 -3.58 5.17 3.42
CA ALA A 60 -4.44 6.35 3.49
C ALA A 60 -5.14 6.47 4.86
N ARG A 61 -5.39 7.72 5.26
CA ARG A 61 -6.30 8.02 6.36
C ARG A 61 -7.73 7.73 5.91
N ILE A 62 -8.37 6.75 6.53
CA ILE A 62 -9.80 6.54 6.37
C ILE A 62 -10.52 7.58 7.24
N HIS A 63 -11.12 8.59 6.61
CA HIS A 63 -12.02 9.50 7.32
C HIS A 63 -13.29 8.72 7.67
N ARG A 64 -13.44 8.35 8.94
CA ARG A 64 -14.75 7.99 9.47
C ARG A 64 -15.53 9.29 9.64
N SER A 65 -16.66 9.43 8.95
CA SER A 65 -17.62 10.46 9.31
C SER A 65 -17.97 10.26 10.78
N ARG A 66 -17.81 11.32 11.59
CA ARG A 66 -18.42 11.34 12.92
C ARG A 66 -19.91 11.14 12.68
N ALA A 67 -20.49 10.06 13.21
CA ALA A 67 -21.94 9.97 13.31
C ALA A 67 -22.37 11.21 14.11
N ALA A 68 -23.11 12.11 13.47
CA ALA A 68 -23.74 13.21 14.15
C ALA A 68 -24.66 12.58 15.21
N THR A 69 -24.28 12.70 16.48
CA THR A 69 -25.16 12.35 17.59
C THR A 69 -26.22 13.45 17.60
N ALA A 70 -27.41 13.12 17.13
CA ALA A 70 -28.60 13.94 17.29
C ALA A 70 -29.11 13.84 18.72
#